data_AF-A0A7V9S7Y3-F1
#
_entry.id   AF-A0A7V9S7Y3-F1
#
_cell.length_a   1.000
_cell.length_b   1.000
_cell.length_c   1.000
_cell.angle_alpha   90.00
_cell.angle_beta   90.00
_cell.angle_gamma   90.00
#
_symmetry.space_group_name_H-M   'P 1'
#
loop_
_entity.id
_entity.type
_entity.pdbx_description
1 polymer ?
#
loop_
_entity_poly.entity_id
_entity_poly.type
_entity_poly.pdbx_seq_one_letter_code
_entity_poly.pdbx_strand_id
1 'polypeptide(L)'
;MRKLAPLILLACLLTAGCWQTVSRPYRAVMSLQPFAAGAVTVNGSDGKLIHYALKKIARGRYRMTQPDRGSDFGQGFELGFFPLPGAPSHVLIYEAAALDHTVAGADLRYYGVLVVTGQKSAEEIRPDCEKDARAARASGTRQGKDGACTFADRERLEKSLLPLWKSGKKPEYHYAL
;
A
#
# COMPACT_ATOMS: atom_id res chain seq x y z
N MET A 1 28.27 -15.92 -34.20
CA MET A 1 27.17 -16.03 -33.22
C MET A 1 27.49 -17.15 -32.23
N ARG A 2 27.79 -16.83 -30.95
CA ARG A 2 27.85 -17.80 -29.84
C ARG A 2 27.85 -17.07 -28.47
N LYS A 3 26.74 -17.21 -27.76
CA LYS A 3 26.55 -17.36 -26.29
C LYS A 3 26.98 -16.21 -25.35
N LEU A 4 26.07 -15.26 -25.16
CA LEU A 4 25.79 -14.59 -23.88
C LEU A 4 24.84 -15.51 -23.08
N ALA A 5 25.09 -15.85 -21.81
CA ALA A 5 24.06 -16.22 -20.80
C ALA A 5 24.59 -16.91 -19.50
N PRO A 6 25.53 -16.34 -18.72
CA PRO A 6 25.45 -16.65 -17.28
C PRO A 6 25.54 -15.48 -16.31
N LEU A 7 25.77 -14.24 -16.76
CA LEU A 7 25.99 -13.10 -15.86
C LEU A 7 24.72 -12.31 -15.48
N ILE A 8 23.54 -12.72 -15.95
CA ILE A 8 22.25 -12.03 -15.65
C ILE A 8 21.55 -12.63 -14.41
N LEU A 9 22.06 -13.72 -13.83
CA LEU A 9 21.40 -14.44 -12.73
C LEU A 9 21.61 -13.84 -11.33
N LEU A 10 22.47 -12.82 -11.17
CA LEU A 10 22.81 -12.28 -9.84
C LEU A 10 22.10 -10.98 -9.45
N ALA A 11 21.28 -10.38 -10.32
CA ALA A 11 20.55 -9.15 -10.00
C ALA A 11 19.14 -9.40 -9.43
N CYS A 12 18.75 -10.66 -9.20
CA CYS A 12 17.42 -11.07 -8.74
C CYS A 12 17.20 -10.99 -7.21
N LEU A 13 17.99 -10.23 -6.45
CA LEU A 13 17.98 -10.32 -4.97
C LEU A 13 17.74 -9.00 -4.20
N LEU A 14 17.26 -7.92 -4.83
CA LEU A 14 17.15 -6.62 -4.13
C LEU A 14 15.81 -5.88 -4.21
N THR A 15 14.68 -6.52 -4.53
CA THR A 15 13.38 -5.81 -4.59
C THR A 15 12.28 -6.45 -3.74
N ALA A 16 12.39 -6.33 -2.41
CA ALA A 16 11.22 -6.29 -1.54
C ALA A 16 10.57 -4.90 -1.71
N GLY A 17 9.27 -4.69 -1.96
CA GLY A 17 8.08 -5.53 -1.89
C GLY A 17 6.93 -4.57 -1.57
N CYS A 18 6.46 -3.83 -2.58
CA CYS A 18 5.42 -2.81 -2.45
C CYS A 18 4.55 -2.83 -3.72
N TRP A 19 3.23 -2.72 -3.63
CA TRP A 19 2.39 -2.57 -4.81
C TRP A 19 2.36 -1.11 -5.21
N GLN A 20 2.61 -0.71 -6.46
CA GLN A 20 2.55 0.67 -6.92
C GLN A 20 2.04 0.78 -8.36
N THR A 21 1.08 1.66 -8.64
CA THR A 21 0.67 1.97 -10.03
C THR A 21 0.57 3.47 -10.28
N VAL A 22 0.91 3.89 -11.51
CA VAL A 22 0.69 5.26 -12.04
C VAL A 22 -0.77 5.46 -12.46
N SER A 23 -1.48 4.36 -12.79
CA SER A 23 -2.94 4.42 -12.90
C SER A 23 -3.48 4.83 -11.53
N ARG A 24 -4.43 5.75 -11.50
CA ARG A 24 -5.10 6.21 -10.28
C ARG A 24 -6.54 5.66 -10.31
N PRO A 25 -6.77 4.37 -10.01
CA PRO A 25 -8.03 3.70 -10.27
C PRO A 25 -9.19 4.31 -9.47
N TYR A 26 -8.86 5.01 -8.38
CA TYR A 26 -9.80 5.69 -7.50
C TYR A 26 -9.77 7.23 -7.59
N ARG A 27 -9.16 7.83 -8.63
CA ARG A 27 -9.00 9.31 -8.73
C ARG A 27 -10.30 10.09 -8.58
N ALA A 28 -11.41 9.55 -9.10
CA ALA A 28 -12.72 10.17 -9.10
C ALA A 28 -13.66 9.62 -7.99
N VAL A 29 -13.16 8.73 -7.14
CA VAL A 29 -13.95 8.06 -6.09
C VAL A 29 -13.73 8.77 -4.76
N MET A 30 -14.80 9.02 -4.01
CA MET A 30 -14.72 9.54 -2.65
C MET A 30 -14.12 8.47 -1.73
N SER A 31 -13.08 8.82 -0.98
CA SER A 31 -12.47 7.93 0.01
C SER A 31 -13.39 7.80 1.23
N LEU A 32 -13.41 6.61 1.82
CA LEU A 32 -14.00 6.37 3.14
C LEU A 32 -13.14 7.01 4.23
N GLN A 33 -13.79 7.33 5.36
CA GLN A 33 -13.15 7.87 6.56
C GLN A 33 -13.37 6.96 7.77
N PRO A 34 -12.71 5.79 7.82
CA PRO A 34 -12.92 4.82 8.89
C PRO A 34 -12.41 5.29 10.26
N PHE A 35 -11.57 6.34 10.31
CA PHE A 35 -10.93 6.79 11.54
C PHE A 35 -11.15 8.28 11.85
N ALA A 36 -11.07 8.63 13.13
CA ALA A 36 -10.91 10.02 13.54
C ALA A 36 -9.51 10.55 13.13
N ALA A 37 -9.38 11.88 13.01
CA ALA A 37 -8.06 12.50 12.96
C ALA A 37 -7.42 12.45 14.35
N GLY A 38 -6.10 12.27 14.44
CA GLY A 38 -5.44 12.06 15.72
C GLY A 38 -4.00 11.59 15.59
N ALA A 39 -3.43 11.15 16.72
CA ALA A 39 -2.13 10.48 16.74
C ALA A 39 -2.28 9.06 16.22
N VAL A 40 -1.27 8.56 15.52
CA VAL A 40 -1.22 7.17 15.04
C VAL A 40 0.10 6.58 15.46
N THR A 41 0.06 5.38 16.03
CA THR A 41 1.25 4.57 16.29
C THR A 41 1.22 3.36 15.37
N VAL A 42 2.29 3.19 14.62
CA VAL A 42 2.50 2.07 13.70
C VAL A 42 3.50 1.13 14.35
N ASN A 43 3.12 -0.14 14.49
CA ASN A 43 4.02 -1.21 14.87
C ASN A 43 4.34 -2.04 13.62
N GLY A 44 5.59 -1.95 13.16
CA GLY A 44 6.08 -2.72 12.02
C GLY A 44 6.40 -4.15 12.38
N SER A 45 6.51 -5.02 11.36
CA SER A 45 6.90 -6.42 11.52
C SER A 45 8.28 -6.62 12.15
N ASP A 46 9.14 -5.59 12.14
CA ASP A 46 10.45 -5.58 12.80
C ASP A 46 10.38 -5.14 14.28
N GLY A 47 9.18 -4.91 14.82
CA GLY A 47 8.94 -4.44 16.18
C GLY A 47 9.21 -2.96 16.39
N LYS A 48 9.55 -2.20 15.34
CA LYS A 48 9.75 -0.74 15.47
C LYS A 48 8.42 -0.02 15.57
N LEU A 49 8.38 0.92 16.51
CA LEU A 49 7.28 1.85 16.67
C LEU A 49 7.58 3.15 15.94
N ILE A 50 6.63 3.62 15.16
CA ILE A 50 6.70 4.92 14.47
C ILE A 50 5.43 5.69 14.78
N HIS A 51 5.58 6.97 15.11
CA HIS A 51 4.47 7.85 15.45
C HIS A 51 4.18 8.84 14.31
N TYR A 52 2.90 8.97 13.98
CA TYR A 52 2.41 9.89 12.96
C TYR A 52 1.27 10.74 13.52
N ALA A 53 1.03 11.88 12.88
CA ALA A 53 -0.21 12.63 12.97
C ALA A 53 -1.07 12.34 11.75
N LEU A 54 -2.33 11.97 11.97
CA LEU A 54 -3.33 11.72 10.93
C LEU A 54 -4.32 12.89 10.87
N LYS A 55 -4.39 13.54 9.72
CA LYS A 55 -5.31 14.66 9.46
C LYS A 55 -6.25 14.31 8.31
N LYS A 56 -7.54 14.63 8.47
CA LYS A 56 -8.50 14.56 7.37
C LYS A 56 -8.21 15.67 6.37
N ILE A 57 -8.26 15.35 5.08
CA ILE A 57 -8.10 16.30 3.98
C ILE A 57 -9.29 16.17 3.00
N ALA A 58 -9.27 16.95 1.92
CA ALA A 58 -10.33 16.95 0.92
C ALA A 58 -10.60 15.56 0.32
N ARG A 59 -11.83 15.35 -0.17
CA ARG A 59 -12.30 14.11 -0.81
C ARG A 59 -12.24 12.86 0.09
N GLY A 60 -12.41 13.05 1.40
CA GLY A 60 -12.46 11.94 2.35
C GLY A 60 -11.10 11.28 2.61
N ARG A 61 -10.00 11.88 2.12
CA ARG A 61 -8.65 11.32 2.24
C ARG A 61 -8.01 11.75 3.57
N TYR A 62 -6.84 11.19 3.86
CA TYR A 62 -6.03 11.59 5.00
C TYR A 62 -4.62 11.99 4.59
N ARG A 63 -3.99 12.80 5.43
CA ARG A 63 -2.55 13.06 5.45
C ARG A 63 -1.99 12.47 6.74
N MET A 64 -1.12 11.48 6.62
CA MET A 64 -0.41 10.84 7.73
C MET A 64 1.06 11.28 7.67
N THR A 65 1.52 12.07 8.63
CA THR A 65 2.88 12.67 8.58
C THR A 65 3.60 12.55 9.90
N GLN A 66 4.93 12.44 9.86
CA GLN A 66 5.73 12.49 11.08
C GLN A 66 5.57 13.86 11.76
N PRO A 67 5.20 13.90 13.06
CA PRO A 67 4.86 15.14 13.75
C PRO A 67 6.10 15.89 14.25
N ASP A 68 7.22 15.19 14.46
CA ASP A 68 8.39 15.72 15.12
C ASP A 68 9.23 16.59 14.18
N ARG A 69 9.70 17.73 14.71
CA ARG A 69 10.57 18.64 13.95
C ARG A 69 11.96 18.00 13.79
N GLY A 70 12.28 17.58 12.58
CA GLY A 70 13.53 16.93 12.19
C GLY A 70 13.65 16.82 10.67
N SER A 71 14.61 16.04 10.17
CA SER A 71 14.80 15.80 8.72
C SER A 71 13.55 15.24 8.04
N ASP A 72 12.74 14.51 8.81
CA ASP A 72 11.58 13.77 8.31
C ASP A 72 10.26 14.53 8.56
N PHE A 73 10.34 15.76 9.08
CA PHE A 73 9.16 16.57 9.38
C PHE A 73 8.30 16.80 8.14
N GLY A 74 7.01 16.45 8.24
CA GLY A 74 6.07 16.60 7.13
C GLY A 74 6.16 15.51 6.06
N GLN A 75 7.15 14.60 6.15
CA GLN A 75 7.19 13.37 5.36
C GLN A 75 6.11 12.39 5.86
N GLY A 76 5.69 11.50 4.95
CA GLY A 76 4.67 10.50 5.23
C GLY A 76 3.83 10.20 4.00
N PHE A 77 2.53 10.00 4.19
CA PHE A 77 1.64 9.51 3.14
C PHE A 77 0.31 10.27 3.07
N GLU A 78 -0.17 10.48 1.85
CA GLU A 78 -1.58 10.72 1.59
C GLU A 78 -2.29 9.37 1.49
N LEU A 79 -3.35 9.18 2.27
CA LEU A 79 -4.09 7.92 2.36
C LEU A 79 -5.51 8.05 1.80
N GLY A 80 -5.92 7.05 1.03
CA GLY A 80 -7.30 6.82 0.63
C GLY A 80 -7.75 5.42 1.06
N PHE A 81 -9.03 5.27 1.37
CA PHE A 81 -9.64 4.00 1.77
C PHE A 81 -10.89 3.74 0.95
N PHE A 82 -11.02 2.53 0.40
CA PHE A 82 -12.10 2.15 -0.49
C PHE A 82 -12.65 0.79 -0.11
N PRO A 83 -13.94 0.51 -0.34
CA PRO A 83 -14.48 -0.83 -0.11
C PRO A 83 -13.77 -1.84 -1.01
N LEU A 84 -13.50 -3.04 -0.50
CA LEU A 84 -13.04 -4.17 -1.30
C LEU A 84 -14.26 -5.01 -1.71
N PRO A 85 -14.69 -5.01 -3.00
CA PRO A 85 -15.87 -5.77 -3.41
C PRO A 85 -15.72 -7.26 -3.10
N GLY A 86 -16.75 -7.84 -2.47
CA GLY A 86 -16.75 -9.25 -2.06
C GLY A 86 -16.07 -9.53 -0.71
N ALA A 87 -15.60 -8.50 0.00
CA ALA A 87 -15.16 -8.58 1.38
C ALA A 87 -16.14 -7.87 2.34
N PRO A 88 -16.13 -8.18 3.65
CA PRO A 88 -16.88 -7.45 4.67
C PRO A 88 -16.51 -5.96 4.73
N SER A 89 -17.41 -5.11 5.25
CA SER A 89 -17.23 -3.64 5.29
C SER A 89 -16.04 -3.13 6.10
N HIS A 90 -15.51 -3.93 7.02
CA HIS A 90 -14.31 -3.61 7.80
C HIS A 90 -13.00 -3.97 7.05
N VAL A 91 -13.09 -4.60 5.87
CA VAL A 91 -11.94 -4.93 5.02
C VAL A 91 -11.93 -3.98 3.84
N LEU A 92 -10.91 -3.13 3.80
CA LEU A 92 -10.79 -2.03 2.87
C LEU A 92 -9.57 -2.19 1.98
N ILE A 93 -9.62 -1.58 0.81
CA ILE A 93 -8.45 -1.26 0.02
C ILE A 93 -7.88 0.02 0.61
N TYR A 94 -6.59 0.02 0.97
CA TYR A 94 -5.89 1.26 1.22
C TYR A 94 -5.12 1.68 -0.04
N GLU A 95 -5.05 2.97 -0.27
CA GLU A 95 -4.19 3.63 -1.24
C GLU A 95 -3.27 4.57 -0.46
N ALA A 96 -1.95 4.45 -0.63
CA ALA A 96 -0.98 5.37 -0.02
C ALA A 96 -0.16 6.07 -1.10
N ALA A 97 0.17 7.34 -0.90
CA ALA A 97 1.05 8.09 -1.79
C ALA A 97 2.09 8.80 -0.96
N ALA A 98 3.36 8.59 -1.28
CA ALA A 98 4.42 9.29 -0.58
C ALA A 98 4.24 10.81 -0.74
N LEU A 99 4.39 11.54 0.37
CA LEU A 99 4.38 13.00 0.39
C LEU A 99 5.77 13.62 0.18
N ASP A 100 6.77 12.79 -0.14
CA ASP A 100 8.15 13.21 -0.32
C ASP A 100 8.30 14.12 -1.55
N HIS A 101 8.94 15.27 -1.34
CA HIS A 101 9.19 16.30 -2.34
C HIS A 101 10.44 16.04 -3.18
N THR A 102 11.24 15.03 -2.84
CA THR A 102 12.59 14.82 -3.38
C THR A 102 12.73 13.58 -4.28
N VAL A 103 11.74 12.68 -4.32
CA VAL A 103 11.85 11.40 -5.01
C VAL A 103 11.19 11.45 -6.40
N ALA A 104 11.92 10.99 -7.42
CA ALA A 104 11.39 10.67 -8.73
C ALA A 104 10.36 9.52 -8.59
N GLY A 105 9.08 9.85 -8.59
CA GLY A 105 8.00 8.90 -8.27
C GLY A 105 6.83 9.46 -7.47
N ALA A 106 6.72 10.78 -7.29
CA ALA A 106 5.61 11.43 -6.58
C ALA A 106 4.19 11.07 -7.10
N ASP A 107 4.09 10.50 -8.31
CA ASP A 107 2.85 9.99 -8.88
C ASP A 107 2.52 8.55 -8.49
N LEU A 108 3.44 7.83 -7.85
CA LEU A 108 3.27 6.45 -7.46
C LEU A 108 2.26 6.34 -6.31
N ARG A 109 1.35 5.38 -6.46
CA ARG A 109 0.32 5.08 -5.49
C ARG A 109 0.43 3.63 -5.09
N TYR A 110 0.57 3.39 -3.80
CA TYR A 110 0.67 2.08 -3.19
C TYR A 110 -0.69 1.53 -2.82
N TYR A 111 -0.89 0.21 -2.95
CA TYR A 111 -2.17 -0.41 -2.60
C TYR A 111 -1.98 -1.67 -1.77
N GLY A 112 -2.93 -1.93 -0.87
CA GLY A 112 -3.00 -3.18 -0.13
C GLY A 112 -4.34 -3.34 0.56
N VAL A 113 -4.41 -4.32 1.48
CA VAL A 113 -5.62 -4.56 2.27
C VAL A 113 -5.42 -3.95 3.66
N LEU A 114 -6.43 -3.24 4.13
CA LEU A 114 -6.54 -2.76 5.49
C LEU A 114 -7.73 -3.45 6.16
N VAL A 115 -7.50 -4.10 7.29
CA VAL A 115 -8.53 -4.71 8.12
C VAL A 115 -8.76 -3.82 9.34
N VAL A 116 -9.93 -3.20 9.44
CA VAL A 116 -10.34 -2.38 10.59
C VAL A 116 -10.77 -3.31 11.71
N THR A 117 -9.99 -3.38 12.79
CA THR A 117 -10.22 -4.32 13.90
C THR A 117 -10.92 -3.68 15.10
N GLY A 118 -11.24 -2.39 15.02
CA GLY A 118 -11.97 -1.64 16.03
C GLY A 118 -12.14 -0.18 15.62
N GLN A 119 -12.63 0.66 16.53
CA GLN A 119 -12.79 2.09 16.26
C GLN A 119 -11.45 2.84 16.14
N LYS A 120 -10.38 2.26 16.66
CA LYS A 120 -9.05 2.88 16.85
C LYS A 120 -7.91 1.96 16.47
N SER A 121 -8.18 0.91 15.70
CA SER A 121 -7.16 -0.05 15.31
C SER A 121 -7.39 -0.58 13.92
N ALA A 122 -6.28 -0.83 13.23
CA ALA A 122 -6.29 -1.46 11.93
C ALA A 122 -5.04 -2.30 11.71
N GLU A 123 -5.15 -3.26 10.81
CA GLU A 123 -4.06 -4.13 10.40
C GLU A 123 -3.88 -4.03 8.89
N GLU A 124 -2.65 -3.91 8.44
CA GLU A 124 -2.32 -3.83 7.04
C GLU A 124 -1.72 -5.13 6.55
N ILE A 125 -2.30 -5.67 5.48
CA ILE A 125 -1.75 -6.76 4.72
C ILE A 125 -1.17 -6.15 3.44
N ARG A 126 0.16 -6.06 3.39
CA ARG A 126 0.92 -5.66 2.21
C ARG A 126 1.09 -6.86 1.32
N PRO A 127 0.62 -6.78 0.09
CA PRO A 127 0.87 -7.87 -0.83
C PRO A 127 2.30 -7.88 -1.42
N ASP A 128 2.74 -9.09 -1.75
CA ASP A 128 4.03 -9.44 -2.35
C ASP A 128 3.88 -9.56 -3.87
N CYS A 129 4.71 -8.82 -4.60
CA CYS A 129 4.59 -8.70 -6.05
C CYS A 129 4.98 -9.92 -6.86
N GLU A 130 5.73 -10.83 -6.27
CA GLU A 130 6.15 -12.04 -6.95
C GLU A 130 5.29 -13.20 -6.50
N LYS A 131 5.07 -13.34 -5.19
CA LYS A 131 4.36 -14.48 -4.63
C LYS A 131 2.85 -14.31 -4.74
N ASP A 132 2.31 -13.16 -4.35
CA ASP A 132 0.86 -12.96 -4.28
C ASP A 132 0.26 -12.68 -5.67
N ALA A 133 0.98 -11.96 -6.54
CA ALA A 133 0.54 -11.73 -7.92
C ALA A 133 0.48 -13.04 -8.74
N ARG A 134 1.45 -13.95 -8.57
CA ARG A 134 1.41 -15.29 -9.19
C ARG A 134 0.28 -16.15 -8.63
N ALA A 135 0.08 -16.14 -7.31
CA ALA A 135 -0.98 -16.90 -6.65
C ALA A 135 -2.39 -16.42 -7.05
N ALA A 136 -2.58 -15.11 -7.18
CA ALA A 136 -3.87 -14.52 -7.56
C ALA A 136 -4.26 -14.77 -9.04
N ARG A 137 -3.34 -15.26 -9.88
CA ARG A 137 -3.53 -15.42 -11.34
C ARG A 137 -4.10 -14.15 -12.00
N ALA A 138 -3.84 -12.98 -11.42
CA ALA A 138 -4.39 -11.72 -11.89
C ALA A 138 -3.69 -11.30 -13.17
N SER A 139 -4.33 -11.56 -14.31
CA SER A 139 -3.78 -11.27 -15.62
C SER A 139 -3.47 -9.78 -15.76
N GLY A 140 -2.25 -9.46 -16.21
CA GLY A 140 -1.78 -8.08 -16.45
C GLY A 140 -1.42 -7.26 -15.20
N THR A 141 -1.12 -7.92 -14.08
CA THR A 141 -0.26 -7.32 -13.05
C THR A 141 1.19 -7.36 -13.56
N ARG A 142 1.90 -6.24 -13.53
CA ARG A 142 3.32 -6.17 -13.96
C ARG A 142 4.17 -5.59 -12.85
N GLN A 143 5.41 -6.06 -12.73
CA GLN A 143 6.41 -5.40 -11.91
C GLN A 143 6.87 -4.12 -12.63
N GLY A 144 6.73 -2.98 -11.96
CA GLY A 144 7.26 -1.69 -12.37
C GLY A 144 8.78 -1.64 -12.28
N LYS A 145 9.38 -0.58 -12.84
CA LYS A 145 10.85 -0.38 -12.84
C LYS A 145 11.44 -0.20 -11.44
N ASP A 146 10.61 0.12 -10.47
CA ASP A 146 10.87 0.31 -9.04
C ASP A 146 10.60 -0.98 -8.23
N GLY A 147 10.32 -2.10 -8.89
CA GLY A 147 10.03 -3.38 -8.24
C GLY A 147 8.59 -3.54 -7.77
N ALA A 148 7.71 -2.57 -8.04
CA ALA A 148 6.38 -2.52 -7.47
C ALA A 148 5.26 -3.03 -8.37
N CYS A 149 4.15 -3.50 -7.79
CA CYS A 149 3.05 -4.08 -8.59
C CYS A 149 2.16 -3.03 -9.20
N THR A 150 2.16 -2.99 -10.51
CA THR A 150 1.28 -2.13 -11.30
C THR A 150 0.02 -2.91 -11.71
N PHE A 151 -1.13 -2.23 -11.61
CA PHE A 151 -2.43 -2.73 -12.06
C PHE A 151 -2.92 -1.90 -13.23
N ALA A 152 -3.41 -2.56 -14.28
CA ALA A 152 -3.88 -1.85 -15.46
C ALA A 152 -5.11 -0.96 -15.15
N ASP A 153 -5.98 -1.43 -14.27
CA ASP A 153 -7.27 -0.81 -13.96
C ASP A 153 -7.76 -1.19 -12.56
N ARG A 154 -8.90 -0.60 -12.15
CA ARG A 154 -9.53 -0.82 -10.85
C ARG A 154 -9.98 -2.27 -10.66
N GLU A 155 -10.57 -2.87 -11.68
CA GLU A 155 -11.14 -4.22 -11.60
C GLU A 155 -10.03 -5.25 -11.32
N ARG A 156 -8.88 -5.14 -11.99
CA ARG A 156 -7.73 -6.02 -11.75
C ARG A 156 -7.13 -5.84 -10.36
N LEU A 157 -7.06 -4.61 -9.86
CA LEU A 157 -6.61 -4.34 -8.49
C LEU A 157 -7.55 -5.02 -7.48
N GLU A 158 -8.85 -4.81 -7.58
CA GLU A 158 -9.85 -5.40 -6.67
C GLU A 158 -9.82 -6.93 -6.72
N LYS A 159 -9.78 -7.51 -7.93
CA LYS A 159 -9.65 -8.97 -8.13
C LYS A 159 -8.35 -9.56 -7.57
N SER A 160 -7.29 -8.76 -7.44
CA SER A 160 -6.01 -9.21 -6.87
C SER A 160 -5.98 -9.12 -5.34
N LEU A 161 -6.60 -8.08 -4.77
CA LEU A 161 -6.66 -7.88 -3.32
C LEU A 161 -7.63 -8.83 -2.61
N LEU A 162 -8.72 -9.24 -3.27
CA LEU A 162 -9.71 -10.12 -2.65
C LEU A 162 -9.14 -11.51 -2.29
N PRO A 163 -8.42 -12.22 -3.19
CA PRO A 163 -7.75 -13.47 -2.84
C PRO A 163 -6.64 -13.28 -1.80
N LEU A 164 -5.91 -12.16 -1.84
CA LEU A 164 -4.89 -11.85 -0.83
C LEU A 164 -5.50 -11.86 0.57
N TRP A 165 -6.59 -11.12 0.77
CA TRP A 165 -7.27 -11.10 2.06
C TRP A 165 -7.74 -12.51 2.48
N LYS A 166 -8.30 -13.28 1.53
CA LYS A 166 -8.79 -14.64 1.79
C LYS A 166 -7.68 -15.67 2.04
N SER A 167 -6.43 -15.36 1.70
CA SER A 167 -5.30 -16.29 1.85
C SER A 167 -4.92 -16.55 3.31
N GLY A 168 -5.37 -15.71 4.25
CA GLY A 168 -4.95 -15.78 5.65
C GLY A 168 -3.52 -15.28 5.88
N LYS A 169 -2.94 -14.55 4.91
CA LYS A 169 -1.65 -13.87 5.09
C LYS A 169 -1.71 -12.99 6.34
N LYS A 170 -0.67 -13.10 7.18
CA LYS A 170 -0.56 -12.30 8.40
C LYS A 170 -0.32 -10.83 8.05
N PRO A 171 -0.91 -9.88 8.80
CA PRO A 171 -0.59 -8.47 8.64
C PRO A 171 0.89 -8.18 8.90
N GLU A 172 1.45 -7.25 8.13
CA GLU A 172 2.82 -6.76 8.29
C GLU A 172 2.89 -5.53 9.20
N TYR A 173 1.80 -4.77 9.32
CA TYR A 173 1.75 -3.56 10.16
C TYR A 173 0.46 -3.51 10.98
N HIS A 174 0.59 -3.06 12.22
CA HIS A 174 -0.54 -2.77 13.09
C HIS A 174 -0.57 -1.27 13.40
N TYR A 175 -1.78 -0.70 13.33
CA TYR A 175 -2.05 0.71 13.55
C TYR A 175 -2.92 0.88 14.79
N ALA A 176 -2.52 1.79 15.69
CA ALA A 176 -3.31 2.24 16.83
C ALA A 176 -3.54 3.76 16.72
N LEU A 177 -4.79 4.22 16.91
CA LEU A 177 -5.25 5.59 16.69
C LEU A 177 -5.88 6.25 17.94
#